data_AF-A0A4Q3YKN0-F1
#
_entry.id   AF-A0A4Q3YKN0-F1
#
_cell.length_a   1.000
_cell.length_b   1.000
_cell.length_c   1.000
_cell.angle_alpha   90.00
_cell.angle_beta   90.00
_cell.angle_gamma   90.00
#
_symmetry.space_group_name_H-M   'P 1'
#
loop_
_entity.id
_entity.type
_entity.pdbx_description
1 polymer ?
#
loop_
_entity_poly.entity_id
_entity_poly.type
_entity_poly.pdbx_seq_one_letter_code
_entity_poly.pdbx_strand_id
1 'polypeptide(L)'
;MRKFISLIIVASLSSFGLSAPVRAEGAATELLQKYLANGRIGEADEQLLSLASQATDNADAQLGLGLVRSARAFEKLSQSLYRYGFGSKSDGYEMFLGRVPSEVAKNHDPEPITYEQFRDLLATFIADLDVADKALTAVGAKPAKLEVDLSVARFDWNGDGNVGSEDHIGSIFSDKDESGEAVPFIVGFDSADAKWLQGYDNLLMAVAKAWLSHDFSESWNGSFSVVFPRAVSTMSQANGKNAEDYTM
;
A
#
# COMPACT_ATOMS: atom_id res chain seq x y z
N MET A 1 56.15 -66.23 2.84
CA MET A 1 55.90 -64.81 2.46
C MET A 1 54.71 -64.34 3.27
N ARG A 2 54.91 -63.62 4.38
CA ARG A 2 55.05 -62.14 4.37
C ARG A 2 53.78 -61.54 3.73
N LYS A 3 52.82 -61.07 4.53
CA LYS A 3 52.60 -59.63 4.75
C LYS A 3 51.18 -59.27 5.26
N PHE A 4 51.15 -58.48 6.35
CA PHE A 4 50.36 -57.25 6.58
C PHE A 4 48.81 -57.34 6.60
N ILE A 5 48.16 -57.05 7.73
CA ILE A 5 47.66 -55.71 8.13
C ILE A 5 46.68 -55.13 7.09
N SER A 6 45.39 -55.06 7.43
CA SER A 6 44.64 -53.79 7.51
C SER A 6 43.15 -54.02 7.76
N LEU A 7 42.73 -53.61 8.95
CA LEU A 7 41.37 -53.17 9.25
C LEU A 7 41.11 -51.94 8.37
N ILE A 8 40.22 -52.03 7.37
CA ILE A 8 39.86 -50.89 6.54
C ILE A 8 38.50 -50.36 7.00
N ILE A 9 38.59 -49.33 7.84
CA ILE A 9 37.63 -48.24 7.89
C ILE A 9 37.84 -47.45 6.60
N VAL A 10 36.86 -47.45 5.69
CA VAL A 10 36.75 -46.41 4.65
C VAL A 10 35.44 -45.69 4.89
N ALA A 11 35.61 -44.48 5.40
CA ALA A 11 34.68 -43.39 5.26
C ALA A 11 34.56 -43.01 3.77
N SER A 12 33.34 -42.84 3.30
CA SER A 12 33.00 -42.08 2.10
C SER A 12 31.64 -41.45 2.43
N LEU A 13 31.59 -40.39 3.22
CA LEU A 13 31.86 -39.00 2.84
C LEU A 13 31.16 -38.62 1.52
N SER A 14 30.01 -37.98 1.69
CA SER A 14 29.51 -36.88 0.87
C SER A 14 29.15 -37.17 -0.58
N SER A 15 27.85 -37.29 -0.82
CA SER A 15 27.21 -36.43 -1.79
C SER A 15 25.91 -35.91 -1.21
N PHE A 16 26.01 -34.67 -0.74
CA PHE A 16 24.91 -33.77 -0.45
C PHE A 16 23.91 -33.81 -1.61
N GLY A 17 22.73 -34.37 -1.33
CA GLY A 17 21.51 -34.09 -2.07
C GLY A 17 20.49 -33.48 -1.11
N LEU A 18 20.91 -32.45 -0.38
CA LEU A 18 20.00 -31.55 0.32
C LEU A 18 19.17 -30.85 -0.76
N SER A 19 18.08 -31.50 -1.17
CA SER A 19 16.92 -30.79 -1.72
C SER A 19 16.25 -30.08 -0.55
N ALA A 20 16.88 -29.01 -0.06
CA ALA A 20 16.23 -28.06 0.81
C ALA A 20 15.45 -27.10 -0.11
N PRO A 21 14.10 -27.08 -0.10
CA PRO A 21 13.37 -25.90 -0.52
C PRO A 21 13.43 -24.90 0.64
N VAL A 22 14.63 -24.41 0.99
CA VAL A 22 14.82 -23.44 2.09
C VAL A 22 15.61 -22.26 1.53
N ARG A 23 15.08 -21.64 0.46
CA ARG A 23 15.68 -20.44 -0.14
C ARG A 23 14.67 -19.44 -0.74
N ALA A 24 13.37 -19.72 -0.65
CA ALA A 24 12.31 -18.78 -1.08
C ALA A 24 11.58 -18.12 0.11
N GLU A 25 11.49 -18.79 1.28
CA GLU A 25 10.75 -18.31 2.47
C GLU A 25 11.20 -16.93 3.02
N GLY A 26 12.39 -16.45 2.65
CA GLY A 26 12.93 -15.16 3.14
C GLY A 26 12.92 -14.03 2.12
N ALA A 27 13.08 -14.31 0.82
CA ALA A 27 13.41 -13.25 -0.15
C ALA A 27 12.26 -12.25 -0.36
N ALA A 28 11.02 -12.74 -0.42
CA ALA A 28 9.84 -11.88 -0.54
C ALA A 28 9.65 -11.04 0.73
N THR A 29 9.80 -11.66 1.90
CA THR A 29 9.76 -11.00 3.22
C THR A 29 10.84 -9.92 3.35
N GLU A 30 12.09 -10.22 3.00
CA GLU A 30 13.21 -9.28 3.04
C GLU A 30 12.98 -8.08 2.13
N LEU A 31 12.50 -8.31 0.91
CA LEU A 31 12.15 -7.23 -0.02
C LEU A 31 11.02 -6.37 0.55
N LEU A 32 9.93 -6.99 0.99
CA LEU A 32 8.78 -6.29 1.54
C LEU A 32 9.19 -5.45 2.76
N GLN A 33 9.91 -6.05 3.71
CA GLN A 33 10.41 -5.37 4.91
C GLN A 33 11.29 -4.17 4.56
N LYS A 34 12.23 -4.35 3.61
CA LYS A 34 13.13 -3.29 3.16
C LYS A 34 12.36 -2.11 2.59
N TYR A 35 11.44 -2.35 1.66
CA TYR A 35 10.75 -1.26 0.98
C TYR A 35 9.69 -0.60 1.84
N LEU A 36 9.01 -1.37 2.69
CA LEU A 36 8.05 -0.88 3.67
C LEU A 36 8.73 0.05 4.69
N ALA A 37 9.92 -0.31 5.18
CA ALA A 37 10.70 0.52 6.11
C ALA A 37 11.19 1.83 5.50
N ASN A 38 11.39 1.85 4.17
CA ASN A 38 11.92 2.99 3.43
C ASN A 38 10.83 3.82 2.73
N GLY A 39 9.54 3.51 2.90
CA GLY A 39 8.44 4.21 2.24
C GLY A 39 8.48 4.13 0.71
N ARG A 40 9.01 3.04 0.17
CA ARG A 40 9.29 2.86 -1.27
C ARG A 40 8.45 1.74 -1.87
N ILE A 41 7.14 1.80 -1.64
CA ILE A 41 6.17 0.77 -2.07
C ILE A 41 6.14 0.63 -3.60
N GLY A 42 6.32 1.72 -4.35
CA GLY A 42 6.45 1.68 -5.81
C GLY A 42 7.61 0.81 -6.30
N GLU A 43 8.77 0.87 -5.66
CA GLU A 43 9.92 0.02 -5.98
C GLU A 43 9.71 -1.44 -5.52
N ALA A 44 8.98 -1.63 -4.40
CA ALA A 44 8.61 -2.96 -3.94
C ALA A 44 7.81 -3.74 -4.98
N ASP A 45 6.86 -3.08 -5.66
CA ASP A 45 6.02 -3.68 -6.71
C ASP A 45 6.88 -4.22 -7.86
N GLU A 46 7.85 -3.44 -8.32
CA GLU A 46 8.76 -3.85 -9.40
C GLU A 46 9.64 -5.05 -9.00
N GLN A 47 10.21 -5.02 -7.79
CA GLN A 47 11.07 -6.09 -7.32
C GLN A 47 10.30 -7.39 -7.04
N LEU A 48 9.11 -7.28 -6.44
CA LEU A 48 8.26 -8.44 -6.16
C LEU A 48 7.69 -9.02 -7.45
N LEU A 49 7.33 -8.18 -8.44
CA LEU A 49 6.92 -8.66 -9.76
C LEU A 49 8.05 -9.45 -10.44
N SER A 50 9.27 -8.94 -10.39
CA SER A 50 10.45 -9.64 -10.89
C SER A 50 10.64 -10.98 -10.18
N LEU A 51 10.60 -11.00 -8.84
CA LEU A 51 10.76 -12.20 -8.03
C LEU A 51 9.66 -13.25 -8.31
N ALA A 52 8.41 -12.79 -8.43
CA ALA A 52 7.25 -13.62 -8.72
C ALA A 52 7.27 -14.20 -10.14
N SER A 53 8.00 -13.55 -11.07
CA SER A 53 8.15 -14.00 -12.45
C SER A 53 9.30 -15.02 -12.64
N GLN A 54 10.27 -15.06 -11.73
CA GLN A 54 11.44 -15.94 -11.82
C GLN A 54 11.13 -17.42 -11.58
N ALA A 55 10.08 -17.71 -10.79
CA ALA A 55 9.63 -19.07 -10.54
C ALA A 55 8.10 -19.12 -10.58
N THR A 56 7.56 -20.03 -11.39
CA THR A 56 6.11 -20.21 -11.61
C THR A 56 5.36 -20.62 -10.33
N ASP A 57 6.08 -20.91 -9.25
CA ASP A 57 5.56 -21.41 -7.98
C ASP A 57 5.95 -20.58 -6.75
N ASN A 58 6.35 -19.32 -6.94
CA ASN A 58 6.70 -18.43 -5.83
C ASN A 58 5.46 -17.76 -5.22
N ALA A 59 4.70 -18.52 -4.43
CA ALA A 59 3.47 -18.04 -3.80
C ALA A 59 3.71 -16.90 -2.80
N ASP A 60 4.85 -16.90 -2.09
CA ASP A 60 5.24 -15.83 -1.17
C ASP A 60 5.46 -14.50 -1.90
N ALA A 61 6.16 -14.54 -3.04
CA ALA A 61 6.35 -13.34 -3.87
C ALA A 61 5.04 -12.83 -4.48
N GLN A 62 4.14 -13.73 -4.87
CA GLN A 62 2.80 -13.34 -5.36
C GLN A 62 1.96 -12.72 -4.25
N LEU A 63 1.98 -13.27 -3.04
CA LEU A 63 1.31 -12.71 -1.87
C LEU A 63 1.87 -11.32 -1.55
N GLY A 64 3.20 -11.19 -1.51
CA GLY A 64 3.87 -9.91 -1.28
C GLY A 64 3.52 -8.88 -2.35
N LEU A 65 3.50 -9.28 -3.61
CA LEU A 65 3.11 -8.42 -4.73
C LEU A 65 1.67 -7.91 -4.59
N GLY A 66 0.74 -8.79 -4.21
CA GLY A 66 -0.65 -8.41 -3.96
C GLY A 66 -0.81 -7.43 -2.79
N LEU A 67 -0.14 -7.69 -1.66
CA LEU A 67 -0.11 -6.78 -0.50
C LEU A 67 0.41 -5.39 -0.88
N VAL A 68 1.54 -5.35 -1.60
CA VAL A 68 2.19 -4.10 -2.04
C VAL A 68 1.32 -3.33 -3.02
N ARG A 69 0.70 -4.00 -4.01
CA ARG A 69 -0.17 -3.33 -4.98
C ARG A 69 -1.42 -2.76 -4.33
N SER A 70 -1.99 -3.46 -3.36
CA SER A 70 -3.11 -2.97 -2.56
C SER A 70 -2.70 -1.70 -1.82
N ALA A 71 -1.59 -1.74 -1.07
CA ALA A 71 -1.06 -0.57 -0.37
C ALA A 71 -0.76 0.60 -1.33
N ARG A 72 -0.16 0.32 -2.49
CA ARG A 72 0.14 1.33 -3.53
C ARG A 72 -1.12 1.98 -4.11
N ALA A 73 -2.22 1.25 -4.24
CA ALA A 73 -3.50 1.82 -4.68
C ALA A 73 -3.99 2.90 -3.70
N PHE A 74 -3.89 2.64 -2.39
CA PHE A 74 -4.18 3.65 -1.36
C PHE A 74 -3.19 4.81 -1.38
N GLU A 75 -1.91 4.55 -1.69
CA GLU A 75 -0.86 5.59 -1.73
C GLU A 75 -1.18 6.61 -2.81
N LYS A 76 -1.41 6.13 -4.03
CA LYS A 76 -1.79 6.98 -5.15
C LYS A 76 -3.10 7.73 -4.90
N LEU A 77 -4.08 7.07 -4.26
CA LEU A 77 -5.34 7.72 -3.90
C LEU A 77 -5.08 8.86 -2.90
N SER A 78 -4.33 8.60 -1.83
CA SER A 78 -3.97 9.60 -0.83
C SER A 78 -3.24 10.78 -1.44
N GLN A 79 -2.22 10.52 -2.25
CA GLN A 79 -1.44 11.55 -2.93
C GLN A 79 -2.32 12.41 -3.85
N SER A 80 -3.25 11.78 -4.58
CA SER A 80 -4.22 12.51 -5.42
C SER A 80 -5.15 13.39 -4.58
N LEU A 81 -5.65 12.86 -3.45
CA LEU A 81 -6.49 13.61 -2.52
C LEU A 81 -5.72 14.78 -1.87
N TYR A 82 -4.47 14.57 -1.47
CA TYR A 82 -3.57 15.59 -0.95
C TYR A 82 -3.31 16.69 -1.98
N ARG A 83 -2.98 16.32 -3.22
CA ARG A 83 -2.75 17.26 -4.34
C ARG A 83 -3.91 18.24 -4.53
N TYR A 84 -5.15 17.76 -4.40
CA TYR A 84 -6.36 18.59 -4.53
C TYR A 84 -6.86 19.18 -3.20
N GLY A 85 -6.12 18.98 -2.11
CA GLY A 85 -6.40 19.59 -0.81
C GLY A 85 -7.58 18.99 -0.06
N PHE A 86 -7.88 17.70 -0.31
CA PHE A 86 -8.92 16.98 0.41
C PHE A 86 -8.71 17.12 1.92
N GLY A 87 -9.69 17.69 2.64
CA GLY A 87 -9.63 17.82 4.09
C GLY A 87 -8.80 18.96 4.67
N SER A 88 -8.31 19.87 3.85
CA SER A 88 -7.57 21.06 4.30
C SER A 88 -8.43 22.05 5.11
N LYS A 89 -9.76 22.05 4.92
CA LYS A 89 -10.72 22.61 5.88
C LYS A 89 -10.98 21.57 6.96
N SER A 90 -10.25 21.67 8.07
CA SER A 90 -10.25 20.73 9.21
C SER A 90 -11.64 20.31 9.69
N ASP A 91 -12.66 21.14 9.52
CA ASP A 91 -13.99 20.90 10.07
C ASP A 91 -14.74 19.76 9.36
N GLY A 92 -14.46 19.50 8.07
CA GLY A 92 -15.16 18.46 7.30
C GLY A 92 -14.68 17.04 7.60
N TYR A 93 -13.37 16.87 7.81
CA TYR A 93 -12.76 15.58 8.16
C TYR A 93 -13.09 15.17 9.60
N GLU A 94 -13.01 16.11 10.53
CA GLU A 94 -13.34 15.89 11.94
C GLU A 94 -14.80 15.46 12.14
N MET A 95 -15.71 15.93 11.28
CA MET A 95 -17.13 15.59 11.33
C MET A 95 -17.45 14.15 10.90
N PHE A 96 -16.65 13.56 9.99
CA PHE A 96 -16.96 12.24 9.41
C PHE A 96 -16.08 11.09 9.91
N LEU A 97 -14.81 11.35 10.25
CA LEU A 97 -13.84 10.32 10.62
C LEU A 97 -13.32 10.44 12.07
N GLY A 98 -13.82 11.41 12.83
CA GLY A 98 -13.29 11.76 14.16
C GLY A 98 -12.05 12.65 14.06
N ARG A 99 -11.52 13.09 15.21
CA ARG A 99 -10.28 13.88 15.26
C ARG A 99 -9.15 13.10 14.63
N VAL A 100 -8.78 13.47 13.42
CA VAL A 100 -7.51 13.10 12.83
C VAL A 100 -6.43 13.76 13.68
N PRO A 101 -5.33 13.06 14.03
CA PRO A 101 -4.21 13.69 14.71
C PRO A 101 -3.77 14.94 13.95
N SER A 102 -3.36 15.98 14.67
CA SER A 102 -2.89 17.25 14.12
C SER A 102 -1.70 17.12 13.15
N GLU A 103 -1.12 15.93 13.07
CA GLU A 103 0.06 15.60 12.28
C GLU A 103 -0.23 15.23 10.81
N VAL A 104 -1.49 15.13 10.36
CA VAL A 104 -1.75 14.89 8.93
C VAL A 104 -1.40 16.15 8.12
N ALA A 105 -0.38 16.01 7.26
CA ALA A 105 0.10 17.06 6.39
C ALA A 105 -1.04 17.67 5.58
N LYS A 106 -1.14 19.01 5.60
CA LYS A 106 -2.12 19.75 4.80
C LYS A 106 -1.44 20.32 3.58
N ASN A 107 -2.09 20.20 2.43
CA ASN A 107 -1.66 20.92 1.25
C ASN A 107 -2.11 22.39 1.34
N HIS A 108 -1.15 23.29 1.52
CA HIS A 108 -1.40 24.72 1.68
C HIS A 108 -1.65 25.45 0.35
N ASP A 109 -1.27 24.83 -0.78
CA ASP A 109 -1.54 25.35 -2.12
C ASP A 109 -2.11 24.23 -3.00
N PRO A 110 -3.36 23.79 -2.73
CA PRO A 110 -3.95 22.69 -3.47
C PRO A 110 -4.18 23.06 -4.93
N GLU A 111 -4.13 22.09 -5.82
CA GLU A 111 -4.53 22.30 -7.21
C GLU A 111 -6.05 22.38 -7.36
N PRO A 112 -6.57 23.08 -8.38
CA PRO A 112 -7.98 23.01 -8.73
C PRO A 112 -8.36 21.62 -9.22
N ILE A 113 -9.57 21.18 -8.88
CA ILE A 113 -10.11 19.89 -9.35
C ILE A 113 -11.46 20.11 -10.03
N THR A 114 -11.70 19.46 -11.16
CA THR A 114 -13.02 19.39 -11.82
C THR A 114 -13.77 18.12 -11.45
N TYR A 115 -15.07 18.08 -11.74
CA TYR A 115 -15.89 16.89 -11.52
C TYR A 115 -15.35 15.67 -12.27
N GLU A 116 -14.91 15.88 -13.52
CA GLU A 116 -14.33 14.83 -14.37
C GLU A 116 -13.01 14.31 -13.78
N GLN A 117 -12.13 15.20 -13.31
CA GLN A 117 -10.87 14.79 -12.67
C GLN A 117 -11.10 14.00 -11.38
N PHE A 118 -12.12 14.36 -10.59
CA PHE A 118 -12.51 13.57 -9.41
C PHE A 118 -13.01 12.16 -9.81
N ARG A 119 -13.81 12.06 -10.88
CA ARG A 119 -14.23 10.76 -11.41
C ARG A 119 -13.04 9.94 -11.91
N ASP A 120 -12.09 10.56 -12.59
CA ASP A 120 -10.87 9.90 -13.08
C ASP A 120 -10.00 9.38 -11.93
N LEU A 121 -9.93 10.11 -10.81
CA LEU A 121 -9.28 9.66 -9.58
C LEU A 121 -9.91 8.36 -9.05
N LEU A 122 -11.25 8.29 -8.98
CA LEU A 122 -11.96 7.07 -8.58
C LEU A 122 -11.75 5.93 -9.57
N ALA A 123 -11.77 6.22 -10.87
CA ALA A 123 -11.53 5.23 -11.92
C ALA A 123 -10.11 4.65 -11.86
N THR A 124 -9.12 5.50 -11.59
CA THR A 124 -7.73 5.08 -11.39
C THR A 124 -7.60 4.19 -10.16
N PHE A 125 -8.23 4.57 -9.04
CA PHE A 125 -8.23 3.74 -7.84
C PHE A 125 -8.83 2.34 -8.08
N ILE A 126 -9.94 2.26 -8.83
CA ILE A 126 -10.52 0.98 -9.25
C ILE A 126 -9.53 0.17 -10.08
N ALA A 127 -8.86 0.81 -11.05
CA ALA A 127 -7.91 0.12 -11.91
C ALA A 127 -6.69 -0.40 -11.13
N ASP A 128 -6.19 0.37 -10.17
CA ASP A 128 -5.09 -0.06 -9.30
C ASP A 128 -5.50 -1.23 -8.38
N LEU A 129 -6.70 -1.18 -7.78
CA LEU A 129 -7.24 -2.30 -6.99
C LEU A 129 -7.48 -3.56 -7.83
N ASP A 130 -7.92 -3.44 -9.08
CA ASP A 130 -8.07 -4.57 -10.00
C ASP A 130 -6.72 -5.23 -10.33
N VAL A 131 -5.64 -4.44 -10.40
CA VAL A 131 -4.27 -4.95 -10.59
C VAL A 131 -3.76 -5.66 -9.32
N ALA A 132 -4.15 -5.19 -8.14
CA ALA A 132 -3.88 -5.85 -6.86
C ALA A 132 -4.65 -7.18 -6.74
N ASP A 133 -5.96 -7.19 -7.00
CA ASP A 133 -6.83 -8.36 -6.96
C ASP A 133 -6.32 -9.49 -7.87
N LYS A 134 -5.83 -9.15 -9.08
CA LYS A 134 -5.19 -10.10 -10.00
C LYS A 134 -3.93 -10.73 -9.43
N ALA A 135 -3.09 -9.95 -8.74
CA ALA A 135 -1.87 -10.47 -8.10
C ALA A 135 -2.24 -11.40 -6.93
N LEU A 136 -3.20 -11.01 -6.09
CA LEU A 136 -3.72 -11.84 -5.01
C LEU A 136 -4.37 -13.13 -5.54
N THR A 137 -5.05 -13.08 -6.70
CA THR A 137 -5.68 -14.24 -7.33
C THR A 137 -4.62 -15.25 -7.75
N ALA A 138 -3.46 -14.77 -8.19
CA ALA A 138 -2.34 -15.61 -8.63
C ALA A 138 -1.70 -16.44 -7.50
N VAL A 139 -1.93 -16.08 -6.22
CA VAL A 139 -1.54 -16.91 -5.07
C VAL A 139 -2.30 -18.25 -5.09
N GLY A 140 -3.59 -18.21 -5.46
CA GLY A 140 -4.42 -19.41 -5.62
C GLY A 140 -4.59 -20.21 -4.32
N ALA A 141 -4.47 -21.54 -4.43
CA ALA A 141 -4.54 -22.45 -3.28
C ALA A 141 -3.14 -22.83 -2.74
N LYS A 142 -2.09 -22.16 -3.19
CA LYS A 142 -0.72 -22.49 -2.83
C LYS A 142 -0.43 -22.00 -1.41
N PRO A 143 0.30 -22.76 -0.58
CA PRO A 143 0.75 -22.26 0.71
C PRO A 143 1.70 -21.08 0.46
N ALA A 144 1.40 -19.95 1.10
CA ALA A 144 2.24 -18.77 1.13
C ALA A 144 2.41 -18.36 2.59
N LYS A 145 3.58 -17.81 2.93
CA LYS A 145 3.86 -17.25 4.26
C LYS A 145 4.79 -16.05 4.14
N LEU A 146 4.42 -14.95 4.79
CA LEU A 146 5.29 -13.79 4.98
C LEU A 146 5.22 -13.36 6.45
N GLU A 147 6.36 -13.07 7.05
CA GLU A 147 6.42 -12.50 8.40
C GLU A 147 6.96 -11.08 8.32
N VAL A 148 6.09 -10.11 8.45
CA VAL A 148 6.40 -8.70 8.18
C VAL A 148 6.22 -7.90 9.46
N ASP A 149 7.25 -7.16 9.85
CA ASP A 149 7.14 -6.15 10.90
C ASP A 149 6.51 -4.88 10.33
N LEU A 150 5.26 -4.60 10.71
CA LEU A 150 4.53 -3.42 10.28
C LEU A 150 4.86 -2.19 11.13
N SER A 151 5.60 -2.33 12.23
CA SER A 151 6.01 -1.19 13.07
C SER A 151 6.87 -0.18 12.33
N VAL A 152 7.62 -0.64 11.33
CA VAL A 152 8.51 0.20 10.53
C VAL A 152 7.82 0.78 9.30
N ALA A 153 6.54 0.49 9.09
CA ALA A 153 5.83 0.88 7.87
C ALA A 153 5.83 2.39 7.67
N ARG A 154 6.30 2.79 6.49
CA ARG A 154 6.27 4.16 6.00
C ARG A 154 5.51 4.25 4.70
N PHE A 155 4.87 5.39 4.47
CA PHE A 155 3.98 5.59 3.34
C PHE A 155 3.98 7.06 2.94
N ASP A 156 4.32 7.37 1.70
CA ASP A 156 4.45 8.74 1.21
C ASP A 156 3.04 9.29 0.89
N TRP A 157 2.33 9.77 1.91
CA TRP A 157 0.93 10.19 1.75
C TRP A 157 0.76 11.47 0.94
N ASN A 158 1.77 12.35 0.94
CA ASN A 158 1.73 13.67 0.31
C ASN A 158 2.33 13.67 -1.11
N GLY A 159 3.10 12.65 -1.47
CA GLY A 159 3.68 12.45 -2.79
C GLY A 159 4.89 13.34 -3.08
N ASP A 160 5.58 13.85 -2.06
CA ASP A 160 6.75 14.72 -2.24
C ASP A 160 8.05 13.94 -2.52
N GLY A 161 8.00 12.61 -2.41
CA GLY A 161 9.11 11.69 -2.68
C GLY A 161 10.16 11.63 -1.56
N ASN A 162 9.98 12.38 -0.48
CA ASN A 162 10.76 12.27 0.75
C ASN A 162 9.96 11.47 1.76
N VAL A 163 10.67 10.68 2.55
CA VAL A 163 10.04 9.86 3.58
C VAL A 163 10.41 10.43 4.94
N GLY A 164 9.48 11.21 5.48
CA GLY A 164 9.59 11.95 6.74
C GLY A 164 9.17 11.13 7.96
N SER A 165 9.05 11.84 9.09
CA SER A 165 8.53 11.27 10.35
C SER A 165 7.01 11.04 10.30
N GLU A 166 6.31 11.91 9.60
CA GLU A 166 4.87 11.94 9.35
C GLU A 166 4.39 10.75 8.50
N ASP A 167 5.27 10.19 7.68
CA ASP A 167 4.98 9.04 6.83
C ASP A 167 5.03 7.72 7.60
N HIS A 168 5.51 7.74 8.85
CA HIS A 168 5.73 6.54 9.68
C HIS A 168 4.43 6.04 10.32
N ILE A 169 3.54 5.50 9.49
CA ILE A 169 2.25 4.94 9.93
C ILE A 169 2.38 3.75 10.88
N GLY A 170 3.47 2.97 10.80
CA GLY A 170 3.72 1.84 11.71
C GLY A 170 3.72 2.26 13.19
N SER A 171 4.16 3.49 13.49
CA SER A 171 4.16 4.04 14.85
C SER A 171 2.77 4.28 15.45
N ILE A 172 1.72 4.29 14.61
CA ILE A 172 0.32 4.47 15.02
C ILE A 172 -0.28 3.16 15.53
N PHE A 173 0.11 2.02 14.93
CA PHE A 173 -0.46 0.71 15.25
C PHE A 173 0.42 -0.11 16.20
N SER A 174 1.69 0.24 16.35
CA SER A 174 2.60 -0.38 17.30
C SER A 174 2.44 0.16 18.72
N ASP A 175 2.54 -0.74 19.68
CA ASP A 175 2.81 -0.36 21.07
C ASP A 175 4.13 0.40 21.18
N LYS A 176 4.25 1.28 22.17
CA LYS A 176 5.48 2.00 22.46
C LYS A 176 6.13 1.45 23.72
N ASP A 177 7.46 1.32 23.70
CA ASP A 177 8.21 0.92 24.88
C ASP A 177 8.37 2.08 25.89
N GLU A 178 9.07 1.83 27.00
CA GLU A 178 9.32 2.84 28.03
C GLU A 178 10.12 4.06 27.53
N SER A 179 10.84 3.92 26.41
CA SER A 179 11.59 5.01 25.76
C SER A 179 10.77 5.77 24.71
N GLY A 180 9.55 5.31 24.42
CA GLY A 180 8.65 5.91 23.43
C GLY A 180 8.87 5.40 22.00
N GLU A 181 9.74 4.41 21.82
CA GLU A 181 10.04 3.79 20.53
C GLU A 181 9.00 2.72 20.17
N ALA A 182 8.72 2.55 18.88
CA ALA A 182 7.76 1.57 18.41
C ALA A 182 8.29 0.14 18.64
N VAL A 183 7.50 -0.68 19.33
CA VAL A 183 7.75 -2.11 19.50
C VAL A 183 7.44 -2.83 18.18
N PRO A 184 8.27 -3.82 17.77
CA PRO A 184 8.01 -4.63 16.59
C PRO A 184 6.59 -5.21 16.58
N PHE A 185 5.86 -4.97 15.49
CA PHE A 185 4.52 -5.49 15.28
C PHE A 185 4.55 -6.46 14.12
N ILE A 186 4.91 -7.71 14.44
CA ILE A 186 5.12 -8.77 13.45
C ILE A 186 3.79 -9.41 13.09
N VAL A 187 3.43 -9.33 11.81
CA VAL A 187 2.24 -9.96 11.23
C VAL A 187 2.66 -11.08 10.30
N GLY A 188 2.10 -12.27 10.53
CA GLY A 188 2.36 -13.46 9.73
C GLY A 188 1.29 -13.69 8.68
N PHE A 189 1.40 -13.06 7.50
CA PHE A 189 0.47 -13.24 6.39
C PHE A 189 0.56 -14.64 5.77
N ASP A 190 -0.57 -15.18 5.34
CA ASP A 190 -0.67 -16.44 4.62
C ASP A 190 -1.66 -16.40 3.44
N SER A 191 -1.87 -17.55 2.79
CA SER A 191 -2.77 -17.67 1.64
C SER A 191 -4.24 -17.32 1.91
N ALA A 192 -4.71 -17.38 3.16
CA ALA A 192 -6.05 -16.94 3.54
C ALA A 192 -6.12 -15.41 3.55
N ASP A 193 -5.05 -14.73 3.94
CA ASP A 193 -4.96 -13.27 3.91
C ASP A 193 -5.04 -12.72 2.48
N ALA A 194 -4.56 -13.48 1.49
CA ALA A 194 -4.75 -13.12 0.08
C ALA A 194 -6.25 -12.98 -0.25
N LYS A 195 -7.06 -13.96 0.14
CA LYS A 195 -8.51 -13.96 -0.11
C LYS A 195 -9.24 -12.91 0.72
N TRP A 196 -8.80 -12.71 1.95
CA TRP A 196 -9.33 -11.67 2.83
C TRP A 196 -9.14 -10.31 2.15
N LEU A 197 -7.91 -9.98 1.75
CA LEU A 197 -7.60 -8.70 1.12
C LEU A 197 -8.31 -8.50 -0.22
N GLN A 198 -8.43 -9.54 -1.05
CA GLN A 198 -9.29 -9.50 -2.24
C GLN A 198 -10.72 -9.08 -1.91
N GLY A 199 -11.28 -9.60 -0.81
CA GLY A 199 -12.61 -9.20 -0.36
C GLY A 199 -12.70 -7.70 -0.11
N TYR A 200 -11.68 -7.11 0.51
CA TYR A 200 -11.60 -5.67 0.77
C TYR A 200 -11.40 -4.87 -0.52
N ASP A 201 -10.49 -5.29 -1.40
CA ASP A 201 -10.28 -4.64 -2.70
C ASP A 201 -11.57 -4.62 -3.52
N ASN A 202 -12.28 -5.75 -3.57
CA ASN A 202 -13.55 -5.88 -4.27
C ASN A 202 -14.66 -5.01 -3.65
N LEU A 203 -14.72 -4.91 -2.32
CA LEU A 203 -15.65 -4.03 -1.63
C LEU A 203 -15.37 -2.56 -1.96
N LEU A 204 -14.11 -2.14 -1.92
CA LEU A 204 -13.71 -0.76 -2.19
C LEU A 204 -13.91 -0.40 -3.66
N MET A 205 -13.59 -1.31 -4.58
CA MET A 205 -13.94 -1.17 -5.99
C MET A 205 -15.46 -1.02 -6.17
N ALA A 206 -16.28 -1.79 -5.46
CA ALA A 206 -17.73 -1.68 -5.55
C ALA A 206 -18.23 -0.31 -5.06
N VAL A 207 -17.69 0.22 -3.96
CA VAL A 207 -17.99 1.57 -3.46
C VAL A 207 -17.61 2.63 -4.49
N ALA A 208 -16.38 2.60 -5.02
CA ALA A 208 -15.94 3.56 -6.03
C ALA A 208 -16.76 3.46 -7.32
N LYS A 209 -17.11 2.24 -7.76
CA LYS A 209 -18.00 2.01 -8.91
C LYS A 209 -19.40 2.57 -8.68
N ALA A 210 -19.94 2.48 -7.47
CA ALA A 210 -21.23 3.08 -7.13
C ALA A 210 -21.19 4.61 -7.22
N TRP A 211 -20.10 5.25 -6.80
CA TRP A 211 -19.90 6.69 -7.03
C TRP A 211 -19.84 7.04 -8.52
N LEU A 212 -19.21 6.20 -9.34
CA LEU A 212 -19.09 6.43 -10.77
C LEU A 212 -20.35 6.10 -11.57
N SER A 213 -21.23 5.23 -11.05
CA SER A 213 -22.44 4.79 -11.75
C SER A 213 -23.56 5.84 -11.76
N HIS A 214 -23.44 6.90 -10.97
CA HIS A 214 -24.40 7.99 -10.92
C HIS A 214 -23.74 9.32 -11.30
N ASP A 215 -24.55 10.24 -11.82
CA ASP A 215 -24.17 11.63 -12.00
C ASP A 215 -24.36 12.38 -10.68
N PHE A 216 -23.25 12.90 -10.16
CA PHE A 216 -23.18 13.67 -8.91
C PHE A 216 -22.82 15.12 -9.18
N SER A 217 -22.91 15.60 -10.43
CA SER A 217 -22.55 16.97 -10.81
C SER A 217 -23.31 18.04 -10.01
N GLU A 218 -24.56 17.81 -9.65
CA GLU A 218 -25.31 18.72 -8.76
C GLU A 218 -24.72 18.76 -7.34
N SER A 219 -24.39 17.60 -6.77
CA SER A 219 -23.73 17.51 -5.46
C SER A 219 -22.35 18.15 -5.51
N TRP A 220 -21.59 17.89 -6.57
CA TRP A 220 -20.30 18.52 -6.84
C TRP A 220 -20.41 20.05 -6.82
N ASN A 221 -21.36 20.59 -7.57
CA ASN A 221 -21.55 22.03 -7.68
C ASN A 221 -21.98 22.67 -6.36
N GLY A 222 -22.77 21.96 -5.55
CA GLY A 222 -23.35 22.48 -4.31
C GLY A 222 -22.50 22.31 -3.04
N SER A 223 -21.69 21.25 -2.92
CA SER A 223 -21.07 20.89 -1.63
C SER A 223 -19.60 20.50 -1.66
N PHE A 224 -19.01 20.17 -2.81
CA PHE A 224 -17.64 19.63 -2.82
C PHE A 224 -16.55 20.66 -2.48
N SER A 225 -16.87 21.97 -2.51
CA SER A 225 -15.99 23.04 -2.00
C SER A 225 -15.73 23.00 -0.49
N VAL A 226 -16.51 22.19 0.25
CA VAL A 226 -16.31 21.92 1.68
C VAL A 226 -15.11 21.00 1.89
N VAL A 227 -14.94 19.98 1.04
CA VAL A 227 -13.89 18.97 1.17
C VAL A 227 -12.69 19.24 0.27
N PHE A 228 -12.89 19.88 -0.88
CA PHE A 228 -11.85 20.34 -1.80
C PHE A 228 -11.92 21.87 -1.94
N PRO A 229 -11.00 22.65 -1.33
CA PRO A 229 -11.12 24.11 -1.30
C PRO A 229 -11.21 24.76 -2.68
N ARG A 230 -10.56 24.17 -3.68
CA ARG A 230 -10.50 24.65 -5.07
C ARG A 230 -11.29 23.76 -6.03
N ALA A 231 -12.39 23.16 -5.56
CA ALA A 231 -13.35 22.49 -6.45
C ALA A 231 -13.91 23.49 -7.47
N VAL A 232 -13.72 23.21 -8.76
CA VAL A 232 -14.28 23.99 -9.86
C VAL A 232 -15.76 23.66 -9.97
N SER A 233 -16.62 24.62 -9.66
CA SER A 233 -18.08 24.46 -9.77
C SER A 233 -18.72 25.62 -10.50
N THR A 234 -19.96 25.42 -10.96
CA THR A 234 -20.79 26.51 -11.48
C THR A 234 -21.01 27.60 -10.42
N MET A 235 -21.08 27.22 -9.13
CA MET A 235 -21.14 28.18 -8.02
C MET A 235 -19.83 28.95 -7.81
N SER A 236 -18.66 28.32 -7.97
CA SER A 236 -17.37 29.03 -7.85
C SER A 236 -17.23 30.07 -8.97
N GLN A 237 -17.63 29.71 -10.18
CA GLN A 237 -17.66 30.60 -11.34
C GLN A 237 -18.68 31.74 -11.17
N ALA A 238 -19.89 31.44 -10.68
CA ALA A 238 -20.94 32.45 -10.45
C ALA A 238 -20.59 33.46 -9.35
N ASN A 239 -19.80 33.05 -8.35
CA ASN A 239 -19.33 33.92 -7.28
C ASN A 239 -18.12 34.79 -7.69
N GLY A 240 -17.68 34.73 -8.96
CA GLY A 240 -16.52 35.48 -9.45
C GLY A 240 -15.20 35.05 -8.80
N LYS A 241 -15.19 33.91 -8.09
CA LYS A 241 -13.99 33.37 -7.46
C LYS A 241 -13.24 32.56 -8.49
N ASN A 242 -12.15 33.12 -9.00
CA ASN A 242 -11.19 32.34 -9.77
C ASN A 242 -10.54 31.31 -8.85
N ALA A 243 -9.95 30.26 -9.43
CA ALA A 243 -9.21 29.28 -8.65
C ALA A 243 -8.15 29.94 -7.74
N GLU A 244 -7.64 31.12 -8.08
CA GLU A 244 -6.68 31.92 -7.31
C GLU A 244 -7.27 32.60 -6.05
N ASP A 245 -8.58 32.86 -5.99
CA ASP A 245 -9.24 33.59 -4.90
C ASP A 245 -9.47 32.76 -3.62
N TYR A 246 -9.03 31.51 -3.61
CA TYR A 246 -9.14 30.59 -2.47
C TYR A 246 -7.88 30.56 -1.59
N THR A 247 -6.93 31.49 -1.80
CA THR A 247 -5.62 31.56 -1.14
C THR A 247 -5.56 32.46 0.11
N MET A 248 -6.71 32.80 0.73
CA MET A 248 -6.77 33.52 2.02
C MET A 248 -7.42 32.69 3.12
#